data_AF-A0A0T5ZRF5-F1
#
_entry.id   AF-A0A0T5ZRF5-F1
#
_cell.length_a   1.000
_cell.length_b   1.000
_cell.length_c   1.000
_cell.angle_alpha   90.00
_cell.angle_beta   90.00
_cell.angle_gamma   90.00
#
_symmetry.space_group_name_H-M   'P 1'
#
loop_
_entity.id
_entity.type
_entity.pdbx_description
1 polymer ?
#
loop_
_entity_poly.entity_id
_entity_poly.type
_entity_poly.pdbx_seq_one_letter_code
_entity_poly.pdbx_strand_id
1 'polypeptide(L)'
;MRSGIVINMLLTWILAITMLESATTNEVTGKFIGNGKNAKLAYAWVSPYESWQGEEAFILVLSEKPATDAKQPDFDAFFGNLGSALIVKFTKSGDIFGTEVYHESHEKKPFSSVGPLKLQDIKFEGDIISARLYTGGAEEIFGEETLEVDLSFKAKLSN
;
A
#
# COMPACT_ATOMS: atom_id res chain seq x y z
N MET A 1 -6.96 -63.12 -40.43
CA MET A 1 -5.63 -63.13 -39.78
C MET A 1 -4.98 -61.78 -40.01
N ARG A 2 -4.18 -61.35 -39.02
CA ARG A 2 -3.71 -60.00 -38.68
C ARG A 2 -2.94 -59.22 -39.77
N SER A 3 -3.14 -57.89 -39.78
CA SER A 3 -2.14 -56.80 -39.87
C SER A 3 -2.91 -55.52 -40.21
N GLY A 4 -3.03 -54.48 -39.37
CA GLY A 4 -2.00 -53.83 -38.57
C GLY A 4 -1.48 -52.62 -39.34
N ILE A 5 -1.89 -51.41 -38.98
CA ILE A 5 -1.10 -50.16 -39.07
C ILE A 5 -1.76 -49.17 -38.09
N VAL A 6 -1.01 -48.89 -37.04
CA VAL A 6 -1.26 -47.89 -36.03
C VAL A 6 -0.86 -46.55 -36.65
N ILE A 7 -1.80 -45.64 -36.89
CA ILE A 7 -1.45 -44.27 -37.27
C ILE A 7 -1.18 -43.48 -35.99
N ASN A 8 0.11 -43.25 -35.82
CA ASN A 8 0.76 -42.56 -34.72
C ASN A 8 0.24 -41.11 -34.64
N MET A 9 -0.52 -40.81 -33.58
CA MET A 9 -1.04 -39.47 -33.28
C MET A 9 0.11 -38.67 -32.64
N LEU A 10 0.92 -37.99 -33.47
CA LEU A 10 1.96 -37.08 -32.97
C LEU A 10 1.29 -35.77 -32.53
N LEU A 11 0.88 -35.71 -31.26
CA LEU A 11 0.51 -34.48 -30.59
C LEU A 11 1.81 -33.72 -30.27
N THR A 12 2.16 -32.73 -31.08
CA THR A 12 3.26 -31.81 -30.78
C THR A 12 2.76 -30.79 -29.76
N TRP A 13 3.05 -31.02 -28.48
CA TRP A 13 2.82 -30.06 -27.41
C TRP A 13 3.83 -28.92 -27.55
N ILE A 14 3.42 -27.79 -28.14
CA ILE A 14 4.16 -26.54 -28.00
C ILE A 14 3.84 -25.98 -26.62
N LEU A 15 4.74 -26.21 -25.66
CA LEU A 15 4.71 -25.56 -24.36
C LEU A 15 5.15 -24.09 -24.56
N ALA A 16 4.20 -23.21 -24.86
CA ALA A 16 4.43 -21.78 -24.78
C ALA A 16 4.48 -21.40 -23.29
N ILE A 17 5.68 -21.41 -22.71
CA ILE A 17 5.95 -20.68 -21.45
C ILE A 17 5.97 -19.19 -21.84
N THR A 18 4.78 -18.57 -21.91
CA THR A 18 4.72 -17.13 -21.73
C THR A 18 5.00 -16.88 -20.26
N MET A 19 6.21 -16.42 -19.95
CA MET A 19 6.49 -15.82 -18.66
C MET A 19 5.44 -14.74 -18.44
N LEU A 20 4.58 -14.97 -17.46
CA LEU A 20 3.73 -13.94 -16.92
C LEU A 20 4.71 -12.93 -16.31
N GLU A 21 4.98 -11.83 -17.02
CA GLU A 21 5.54 -10.66 -16.38
C GLU A 21 4.63 -10.38 -15.18
N SER A 22 5.18 -10.52 -13.97
CA SER A 22 4.49 -10.06 -12.79
C SER A 22 4.35 -8.56 -12.96
N ALA A 23 3.21 -8.11 -13.48
CA ALA A 23 2.73 -6.77 -13.25
C ALA A 23 2.75 -6.63 -11.73
N THR A 24 3.79 -5.99 -11.20
CA THR A 24 3.88 -5.66 -9.80
C THR A 24 2.92 -4.50 -9.61
N THR A 25 1.63 -4.85 -9.54
CA THR A 25 0.59 -3.93 -9.20
C THR A 25 0.84 -3.49 -7.78
N ASN A 26 1.10 -2.20 -7.58
CA ASN A 26 1.02 -1.63 -6.25
C ASN A 26 -0.37 -1.94 -5.71
N GLU A 27 -0.45 -2.60 -4.57
CA GLU A 27 -1.67 -3.16 -4.01
C GLU A 27 -1.94 -2.50 -2.66
N VAL A 28 -3.22 -2.19 -2.43
CA VAL A 28 -3.75 -1.78 -1.14
C VAL A 28 -5.02 -2.57 -0.89
N THR A 29 -5.11 -3.21 0.27
CA THR A 29 -6.29 -3.96 0.69
C THR A 29 -6.58 -3.69 2.15
N GLY A 30 -7.85 -3.80 2.56
CA GLY A 30 -8.26 -3.66 3.95
C GLY A 30 -9.17 -2.46 4.19
N LYS A 31 -9.09 -1.89 5.39
CA LYS A 31 -10.01 -0.87 5.90
C LYS A 31 -9.26 0.37 6.34
N PHE A 32 -9.81 1.52 5.94
CA PHE A 32 -9.39 2.84 6.38
C PHE A 32 -10.65 3.62 6.72
N ILE A 33 -10.99 3.69 8.00
CA ILE A 33 -12.30 4.16 8.46
C ILE A 33 -12.12 5.42 9.29
N GLY A 34 -12.65 6.54 8.81
CA GLY A 34 -12.81 7.77 9.59
C GLY A 34 -14.28 8.00 9.94
N ASN A 35 -14.58 8.25 11.21
CA ASN A 35 -15.95 8.48 11.71
C ASN A 35 -16.96 7.42 11.22
N GLY A 36 -16.57 6.14 11.29
CA GLY A 36 -17.40 5.00 10.89
C GLY A 36 -17.61 4.82 9.38
N LYS A 37 -17.01 5.67 8.54
CA LYS A 37 -17.10 5.57 7.07
C LYS A 37 -15.78 5.09 6.50
N ASN A 38 -15.84 4.01 5.71
CA ASN A 38 -14.65 3.46 5.06
C ASN A 38 -14.31 4.20 3.76
N ALA A 39 -13.08 4.68 3.65
CA ALA A 39 -12.47 5.15 2.42
C ALA A 39 -11.93 3.98 1.58
N LYS A 40 -11.91 4.14 0.26
CA LYS A 40 -11.52 3.09 -0.68
C LYS A 40 -10.10 3.30 -1.19
N LEU A 41 -9.12 3.16 -0.29
CA LEU A 41 -7.71 3.27 -0.68
C LEU A 41 -7.37 2.13 -1.65
N ALA A 42 -6.84 2.49 -2.82
CA ALA A 42 -6.57 1.56 -3.92
C ALA A 42 -5.16 1.72 -4.51
N TYR A 43 -4.46 2.80 -4.16
CA TYR A 43 -3.15 3.13 -4.72
C TYR A 43 -2.13 3.22 -3.60
N ALA A 44 -0.98 2.58 -3.81
CA ALA A 44 0.19 2.73 -2.95
C ALA A 44 1.33 3.36 -3.74
N TRP A 45 1.98 4.33 -3.13
CA TRP A 45 3.21 4.93 -3.59
C TRP A 45 4.19 4.95 -2.42
N VAL A 46 5.42 4.50 -2.65
CA VAL A 46 6.47 4.49 -1.62
C VAL A 46 7.77 4.99 -2.21
N SER A 47 8.53 5.75 -1.43
CA SER A 47 9.82 6.32 -1.84
C SER A 47 10.78 6.37 -0.64
N PRO A 48 12.10 6.32 -0.88
CA PRO A 48 13.07 6.60 0.18
C PRO A 48 12.83 7.99 0.80
N TYR A 49 13.11 8.10 2.09
CA TYR A 49 13.00 9.33 2.87
C TYR A 49 14.32 9.63 3.59
N GLU A 50 14.46 10.86 4.09
CA GLU A 50 15.62 11.23 4.92
C GLU A 50 15.75 10.26 6.11
N SER A 51 16.97 9.78 6.34
CA SER A 51 17.26 8.84 7.42
C SER A 51 16.77 9.37 8.77
N TRP A 52 16.14 8.48 9.55
CA TRP A 52 15.62 8.82 10.86
C TRP A 52 16.39 8.05 11.93
N GLN A 53 16.96 8.77 12.91
CA GLN A 53 17.79 8.20 13.97
C GLN A 53 18.95 7.32 13.46
N GLY A 54 19.51 7.66 12.29
CA GLY A 54 20.60 6.92 11.66
C GLY A 54 20.16 5.67 10.89
N GLU A 55 18.85 5.45 10.76
CA GLU A 55 18.27 4.35 10.00
C GLU A 55 17.74 4.81 8.63
N GLU A 56 17.80 3.92 7.63
CA GLU A 56 17.09 4.09 6.37
C GLU A 56 15.59 4.26 6.61
N ALA A 57 14.98 5.26 5.98
CA ALA A 57 13.58 5.59 6.17
C ALA A 57 12.84 5.68 4.84
N PHE A 58 11.52 5.57 4.92
CA PHE A 58 10.61 5.55 3.78
C PHE A 58 9.40 6.42 4.07
N ILE A 59 8.85 6.99 3.00
CA ILE A 59 7.55 7.63 3.00
C ILE A 59 6.60 6.80 2.14
N LEU A 60 5.46 6.42 2.72
CA LEU A 60 4.38 5.69 2.06
C LEU A 60 3.17 6.60 1.97
N VAL A 61 2.52 6.59 0.80
CA VAL A 61 1.24 7.22 0.55
C VAL A 61 0.26 6.14 0.08
N LEU A 62 -0.83 5.97 0.82
CA LEU A 62 -1.97 5.14 0.45
C LEU A 62 -3.16 6.06 0.15
N SER A 63 -3.78 5.95 -1.03
CA SER A 63 -4.79 6.92 -1.49
C SER A 63 -5.92 6.30 -2.32
N GLU A 64 -7.03 7.03 -2.45
CA GLU A 64 -8.15 6.66 -3.33
C GLU A 64 -7.87 6.93 -4.81
N LYS A 65 -6.99 7.88 -5.13
CA LYS A 65 -6.59 8.24 -6.49
C LYS A 65 -5.08 8.07 -6.69
N PRO A 66 -4.60 7.74 -7.91
CA PRO A 66 -3.18 7.56 -8.16
C PRO A 66 -2.44 8.91 -8.13
N ALA A 67 -1.16 8.87 -7.75
CA ALA A 67 -0.25 10.02 -7.76
C ALA A 67 0.52 10.17 -9.10
N THR A 68 -0.11 9.83 -10.24
CA THR A 68 0.57 9.64 -11.55
C THR A 68 1.30 10.86 -12.08
N ASP A 69 0.86 12.07 -11.72
CA ASP A 69 1.45 13.34 -12.17
C ASP A 69 1.92 14.22 -11.01
N ALA A 70 1.90 13.69 -9.78
CA ALA A 70 2.22 14.44 -8.59
C ALA A 70 3.74 14.56 -8.43
N LYS A 71 4.25 15.79 -8.41
CA LYS A 71 5.65 16.07 -8.04
C LYS A 71 5.90 15.83 -6.55
N GLN A 72 4.84 15.92 -5.75
CA GLN A 72 4.87 15.77 -4.29
C GLN A 72 3.63 14.94 -3.86
N PRO A 73 3.64 13.61 -4.07
CA PRO A 73 2.51 12.74 -3.76
C PRO A 73 2.00 12.84 -2.33
N ASP A 74 2.90 13.05 -1.37
CA ASP A 74 2.60 13.24 0.05
C ASP A 74 1.85 14.56 0.32
N PHE A 75 2.26 15.65 -0.33
CA PHE A 75 1.59 16.94 -0.22
C PHE A 75 0.18 16.87 -0.83
N ASP A 76 0.05 16.30 -2.03
CA ASP A 76 -1.25 16.14 -2.69
C ASP A 76 -2.19 15.23 -1.89
N ALA A 77 -1.67 14.15 -1.31
CA ALA A 77 -2.43 13.30 -0.40
C ALA A 77 -2.88 14.06 0.85
N PHE A 78 -1.97 14.81 1.48
CA PHE A 78 -2.26 15.55 2.71
C PHE A 78 -3.34 16.61 2.51
N PHE A 79 -3.40 17.26 1.35
CA PHE A 79 -4.43 18.27 1.05
C PHE A 79 -5.68 17.72 0.34
N GLY A 80 -5.83 16.39 0.25
CA GLY A 80 -7.03 15.74 -0.28
C GLY A 80 -7.13 15.70 -1.81
N ASN A 81 -6.09 16.12 -2.54
CA ASN A 81 -6.06 16.05 -4.00
C ASN A 81 -6.16 14.60 -4.49
N LEU A 82 -5.66 13.64 -3.70
CA LEU A 82 -5.74 12.21 -3.97
C LEU A 82 -6.96 11.50 -3.33
N GLY A 83 -7.96 12.26 -2.87
CA GLY A 83 -9.08 11.76 -2.09
C GLY A 83 -8.68 11.49 -0.64
N SER A 84 -9.37 10.57 0.02
CA SER A 84 -8.91 10.09 1.33
C SER A 84 -7.54 9.44 1.19
N ALA A 85 -6.64 9.72 2.12
CA ALA A 85 -5.27 9.25 2.09
C ALA A 85 -4.67 9.08 3.49
N LEU A 86 -3.74 8.14 3.57
CA LEU A 86 -2.88 7.87 4.72
C LEU A 86 -1.42 7.99 4.26
N ILE A 87 -0.69 8.89 4.89
CA ILE A 87 0.75 9.07 4.70
C ILE A 87 1.45 8.53 5.95
N VAL A 88 2.48 7.71 5.77
CA VAL A 88 3.24 7.11 6.87
C VAL A 88 4.72 7.25 6.58
N LYS A 89 5.47 7.77 7.55
CA LYS A 89 6.93 7.80 7.55
C LYS A 89 7.43 6.78 8.56
N PHE A 90 8.24 5.85 8.09
CA PHE A 90 8.72 4.73 8.90
C PHE A 90 10.16 4.35 8.55
N THR A 91 10.86 3.79 9.52
CA THR A 91 12.22 3.28 9.33
C THR A 91 12.21 1.85 8.78
N LYS A 92 13.37 1.36 8.33
CA LYS A 92 13.52 -0.02 7.82
C LYS A 92 13.13 -1.09 8.86
N SER A 93 13.36 -0.84 10.13
CA SER A 93 12.99 -1.68 11.27
C SER A 93 11.50 -1.62 11.59
N GLY A 94 10.81 -0.59 11.10
CA GLY A 94 9.36 -0.44 11.22
C GLY A 94 8.91 0.62 12.21
N ASP A 95 9.82 1.40 12.77
CA ASP A 95 9.46 2.48 13.67
C ASP A 95 8.75 3.59 12.88
N ILE A 96 7.48 3.83 13.22
CA ILE A 96 6.70 4.94 12.64
C ILE A 96 7.06 6.22 13.38
N PHE A 97 7.48 7.24 12.64
CA PHE A 97 7.84 8.55 13.19
C PHE A 97 7.04 9.71 12.58
N GLY A 98 6.17 9.42 11.60
CA GLY A 98 5.20 10.37 11.07
C GLY A 98 3.97 9.64 10.54
N THR A 99 2.81 10.17 10.86
CA THR A 99 1.54 9.75 10.25
C THR A 99 0.74 10.99 9.93
N GLU A 100 0.31 11.11 8.68
CA GLU A 100 -0.56 12.17 8.24
C GLU A 100 -1.82 11.59 7.61
N VAL A 101 -2.97 12.18 7.93
CA VAL A 101 -4.27 11.66 7.58
C VAL A 101 -5.11 12.75 6.93
N TYR A 102 -5.66 12.41 5.77
CA TYR A 102 -6.78 13.12 5.19
C TYR A 102 -7.89 12.09 4.97
N HIS A 103 -9.03 12.24 5.65
CA HIS A 103 -10.17 11.35 5.45
C HIS A 103 -11.44 12.19 5.31
N GLU A 104 -12.18 12.04 4.22
CA GLU A 104 -13.31 12.94 3.88
C GLU A 104 -14.36 13.09 4.99
N SER A 105 -14.53 12.05 5.81
CA SER A 105 -15.51 12.05 6.90
C SER A 105 -15.04 12.72 8.19
N HIS A 106 -13.76 13.10 8.29
CA HIS A 106 -13.25 13.89 9.41
C HIS A 106 -13.53 15.39 9.20
N GLU A 107 -13.94 16.07 10.25
CA GLU A 107 -14.10 17.52 10.30
C GLU A 107 -12.73 18.19 10.50
N LYS A 108 -11.85 17.62 11.33
CA LYS A 108 -10.50 18.15 11.59
C LYS A 108 -9.47 17.55 10.63
N LYS A 109 -9.72 17.69 9.31
CA LYS A 109 -8.81 17.25 8.25
C LYS A 109 -8.10 18.43 7.55
N PRO A 110 -6.87 18.24 7.06
CA PRO A 110 -5.98 17.12 7.39
C PRO A 110 -5.38 17.26 8.80
N PHE A 111 -4.78 16.18 9.30
CA PHE A 111 -4.03 16.23 10.54
C PHE A 111 -2.80 15.32 10.52
N SER A 112 -1.88 15.57 11.45
CA SER A 112 -0.67 14.78 11.68
C SER A 112 -0.67 14.21 13.10
N SER A 113 -0.13 13.00 13.26
CA SER A 113 -0.01 12.32 14.54
C SER A 113 1.16 11.32 14.48
N VAL A 114 1.69 10.93 15.65
CA VAL A 114 2.52 9.72 15.80
C VAL A 114 1.69 8.67 16.55
N GLY A 115 0.39 8.65 16.25
CA GLY A 115 -0.65 7.98 17.04
C GLY A 115 -0.52 6.45 17.08
N PRO A 116 -1.59 5.73 17.46
CA PRO A 116 -1.54 4.30 17.76
C PRO A 116 -1.30 3.39 16.54
N LEU A 117 -1.00 3.96 15.37
CA LEU A 117 -0.72 3.22 14.15
C LEU A 117 0.55 2.38 14.33
N LYS A 118 0.47 1.12 13.93
CA LYS A 118 1.56 0.15 13.99
C LYS A 118 1.83 -0.42 12.62
N LEU A 119 3.08 -0.79 12.40
CA LEU A 119 3.54 -1.50 11.23
C LEU A 119 3.91 -2.94 11.64
N GLN A 120 3.49 -3.93 10.84
CA GLN A 120 3.76 -5.35 11.10
C GLN A 120 4.07 -6.09 9.80
N ASP A 121 4.80 -7.20 9.93
CA ASP A 121 5.14 -8.13 8.83
C ASP A 121 5.85 -7.45 7.65
N ILE A 122 6.76 -6.52 7.97
CA ILE A 122 7.51 -5.75 6.97
C ILE A 122 8.44 -6.66 6.21
N LYS A 123 8.39 -6.58 4.88
CA LYS A 123 9.25 -7.31 3.97
C LYS A 123 9.83 -6.39 2.91
N PHE A 124 11.12 -6.58 2.65
CA PHE A 124 11.86 -5.95 1.56
C PHE A 124 12.28 -7.04 0.57
N GLU A 125 11.67 -7.03 -0.61
CA GLU A 125 11.92 -7.99 -1.69
C GLU A 125 12.45 -7.23 -2.92
N GLY A 126 13.76 -7.00 -2.94
CA GLY A 126 14.37 -6.13 -3.95
C GLY A 126 13.93 -4.69 -3.76
N ASP A 127 13.28 -4.12 -4.77
CA ASP A 127 12.71 -2.77 -4.74
C ASP A 127 11.24 -2.75 -4.30
N ILE A 128 10.71 -3.87 -3.80
CA ILE A 128 9.32 -3.97 -3.34
C ILE A 128 9.28 -3.98 -1.81
N ILE A 129 8.41 -3.14 -1.25
CA ILE A 129 8.09 -3.09 0.18
C ILE A 129 6.66 -3.60 0.37
N SER A 130 6.45 -4.45 1.36
CA SER A 130 5.12 -4.83 1.82
C SER A 130 5.04 -4.89 3.33
N ALA A 131 3.89 -4.53 3.88
CA ALA A 131 3.61 -4.59 5.31
C ALA A 131 2.10 -4.44 5.59
N ARG A 132 1.72 -4.64 6.85
CA ARG A 132 0.40 -4.31 7.38
C ARG A 132 0.47 -3.11 8.32
N LEU A 133 -0.44 -2.16 8.12
CA LEU A 133 -0.68 -1.00 8.96
C LEU A 133 -1.96 -1.19 9.76
N TYR A 134 -1.92 -1.02 11.09
CA TYR A 134 -3.12 -1.20 11.91
C TYR A 134 -3.13 -0.38 13.20
N THR A 135 -4.32 -0.01 13.67
CA THR A 135 -4.55 0.64 14.98
C THR A 135 -5.02 -0.33 16.06
N GLY A 136 -5.52 -1.52 15.69
CA GLY A 136 -6.09 -2.50 16.63
C GLY A 136 -7.58 -2.30 16.95
N GLY A 137 -8.22 -1.37 16.25
CA GLY A 137 -9.62 -0.99 16.41
C GLY A 137 -9.82 0.50 16.09
N ALA A 138 -11.04 0.99 16.30
CA ALA A 138 -11.32 2.42 16.20
C ALA A 138 -10.68 3.16 17.38
N GLU A 139 -9.85 4.14 17.07
CA GLU A 139 -9.14 4.98 18.02
C GLU A 139 -9.74 6.38 18.00
N GLU A 140 -9.99 6.93 19.17
CA GLU A 140 -10.48 8.31 19.30
C GLU A 140 -9.34 9.29 19.00
N ILE A 141 -9.61 10.25 18.12
CA ILE A 141 -8.73 11.36 17.79
C ILE A 141 -9.46 12.66 18.10
N PHE A 142 -8.74 13.60 18.69
CA PHE A 142 -9.25 14.93 19.05
C PHE A 142 -10.51 14.95 19.93
N GLY A 143 -10.80 13.88 20.67
CA GLY A 143 -11.90 13.82 21.64
C GLY A 143 -13.28 13.55 21.06
N GLU A 144 -13.41 13.43 19.73
CA GLU A 144 -14.73 13.36 19.09
C GLU A 144 -14.76 12.61 17.75
N GLU A 145 -13.60 12.45 17.10
CA GLU A 145 -13.51 11.74 15.83
C GLU A 145 -12.87 10.36 16.05
N THR A 146 -13.09 9.44 15.13
CA THR A 146 -12.52 8.09 15.21
C THR A 146 -11.71 7.76 13.98
N LEU A 147 -10.60 7.04 14.15
CA LEU A 147 -9.81 6.47 13.07
C LEU A 147 -9.57 4.96 13.34
N GLU A 148 -9.92 4.12 12.38
CA GLU A 148 -9.53 2.70 12.35
C GLU A 148 -8.72 2.43 11.09
N VAL A 149 -7.54 1.84 11.26
CA VAL A 149 -6.70 1.37 10.17
C VAL A 149 -6.50 -0.12 10.33
N ASP A 150 -6.70 -0.85 9.24
CA ASP A 150 -6.25 -2.23 9.06
C ASP A 150 -6.03 -2.46 7.56
N LEU A 151 -4.84 -2.08 7.09
CA LEU A 151 -4.48 -2.08 5.67
C LEU A 151 -3.26 -2.96 5.45
N SER A 152 -3.25 -3.72 4.37
CA SER A 152 -2.03 -4.33 3.83
C SER A 152 -1.65 -3.64 2.53
N PHE A 153 -0.37 -3.36 2.35
CA PHE A 153 0.14 -2.80 1.11
C PHE A 153 1.31 -3.63 0.56
N LYS A 154 1.47 -3.54 -0.76
CA LYS A 154 2.66 -3.97 -1.49
C LYS A 154 2.95 -2.91 -2.54
N ALA A 155 4.13 -2.31 -2.52
CA ALA A 155 4.48 -1.24 -3.44
C ALA A 155 5.94 -1.30 -3.84
N LYS A 156 6.19 -1.02 -5.11
CA LYS A 156 7.54 -0.81 -5.63
C LYS A 156 8.05 0.57 -5.20
N LEU A 157 9.31 0.65 -4.79
CA LEU A 157 10.03 1.90 -4.56
C LEU A 157 9.99 2.76 -5.82
N SER A 158 9.60 4.01 -5.63
CA SER A 158 9.59 5.02 -6.67
C SER A 158 11.00 5.53 -6.88
N ASN A 159 11.42 5.51 -8.15
CA ASN A 159 12.72 6.02 -8.59
C ASN A 159 12.76 7.55 -8.63
#